data_AF-A0A838ULD0-F1
#
_entry.id   AF-A0A838ULD0-F1
#
_cell.length_a   1.000
_cell.length_b   1.000
_cell.length_c   1.000
_cell.angle_alpha   90.00
_cell.angle_beta   90.00
_cell.angle_gamma   90.00
#
_symmetry.space_group_name_H-M   'P 1'
#
loop_
_entity.id
_entity.type
_entity.pdbx_description
1 polymer ?
#
loop_
_entity_poly.entity_id
_entity_poly.type
_entity_poly.pdbx_seq_one_letter_code
_entity_poly.pdbx_strand_id
1 'polypeptide(L)'
;MKSTVIRSALLAASILGVAALSPAAASAKGLHRGLWDVGGIQQICLVSDGTWYSTTFSGWSGAWGPGTTREDRFLVYGNYAAGAGNDSMVLGGQNKADWTEWRDDLSFQNFLDDVQWTFVQKRCGPPAIQSRSGHKNPIQ
;
A
#
# COMPACT_ATOMS: atom_id res chain seq x y z
N MET A 1 11.30 6.20 67.90
CA MET A 1 10.16 5.62 67.17
C MET A 1 9.71 6.55 66.05
N LYS A 2 10.07 6.27 64.79
CA LYS A 2 9.35 6.73 63.58
C LYS A 2 9.65 5.71 62.48
N SER A 3 8.69 4.84 62.19
CA SER A 3 8.78 3.84 61.11
C SER A 3 8.22 4.45 59.83
N THR A 4 9.06 4.61 58.82
CA THR A 4 8.63 5.04 57.47
C THR A 4 8.48 3.81 56.61
N VAL A 5 7.25 3.44 56.31
CA VAL A 5 6.90 2.37 55.36
C VAL A 5 6.77 2.99 53.98
N ILE A 6 7.69 2.70 53.07
CA ILE A 6 7.55 3.04 51.65
C ILE A 6 7.11 1.77 50.92
N ARG A 7 5.87 1.78 50.43
CA ARG A 7 5.30 0.72 49.59
C ARG A 7 5.85 0.87 48.17
N SER A 8 6.68 -0.07 47.74
CA SER A 8 7.10 -0.18 46.34
C SER A 8 5.95 -0.74 45.52
N ALA A 9 5.36 0.08 44.64
CA ALA A 9 4.40 -0.35 43.64
C ALA A 9 5.15 -1.03 42.48
N LEU A 10 4.81 -2.29 42.20
CA LEU A 10 5.22 -2.97 40.98
C LEU A 10 4.49 -2.32 39.78
N LEU A 11 5.20 -1.67 38.88
CA LEU A 11 4.72 -1.45 37.52
C LEU A 11 4.94 -2.74 36.72
N ALA A 12 3.87 -3.50 36.52
CA ALA A 12 3.84 -4.55 35.51
C ALA A 12 3.71 -3.90 34.13
N ALA A 13 4.82 -3.82 33.39
CA ALA A 13 4.82 -3.42 31.98
C ALA A 13 4.33 -4.59 31.12
N SER A 14 3.04 -4.58 30.77
CA SER A 14 2.46 -5.52 29.81
C SER A 14 2.92 -5.16 28.41
N ILE A 15 4.01 -5.78 27.94
CA ILE A 15 4.43 -5.73 26.55
C ILE A 15 3.48 -6.63 25.75
N LEU A 16 2.36 -6.09 25.28
CA LEU A 16 1.56 -6.69 24.23
C LEU A 16 2.37 -6.60 22.93
N GLY A 17 3.22 -7.59 22.71
CA GLY A 17 3.85 -7.83 21.42
C GLY A 17 2.77 -8.16 20.41
N VAL A 18 2.35 -7.16 19.63
CA VAL A 18 1.55 -7.36 18.42
C VAL A 18 2.43 -8.14 17.45
N ALA A 19 2.30 -9.46 17.45
CA ALA A 19 2.84 -10.28 16.39
C ALA A 19 2.13 -9.85 15.11
N ALA A 20 2.79 -9.04 14.30
CA ALA A 20 2.38 -8.75 12.94
C ALA A 20 2.38 -10.09 12.19
N LEU A 21 1.21 -10.72 12.12
CA LEU A 21 0.94 -11.78 11.17
C LEU A 21 0.97 -11.11 9.81
N SER A 22 2.15 -10.97 9.21
CA SER A 22 2.26 -10.67 7.79
C SER A 22 1.74 -11.91 7.07
N PRO A 23 0.55 -11.89 6.44
CA PRO A 23 0.15 -12.99 5.59
C PRO A 23 1.21 -13.10 4.51
N ALA A 24 1.94 -14.20 4.49
CA ALA A 24 2.84 -14.50 3.41
C ALA A 24 2.02 -14.47 2.12
N ALA A 25 2.29 -13.49 1.25
CA ALA A 25 1.64 -13.38 -0.04
C ALA A 25 1.97 -14.65 -0.83
N ALA A 26 1.04 -15.62 -0.77
CA ALA A 26 1.10 -16.79 -1.61
C ALA A 26 1.08 -16.28 -3.05
N SER A 27 2.16 -16.52 -3.79
CA SER A 27 2.26 -16.20 -5.21
C SER A 27 1.23 -17.07 -5.96
N ALA A 28 -0.02 -16.61 -5.99
CA ALA A 28 -1.07 -17.23 -6.78
C ALA A 28 -0.72 -17.07 -8.27
N LYS A 29 -0.98 -18.11 -9.07
CA LYS A 29 -0.68 -18.12 -10.51
C LYS A 29 -1.38 -16.93 -11.20
N GLY A 30 -0.63 -15.89 -11.55
CA GLY A 30 -1.12 -14.74 -12.33
C GLY A 30 -0.47 -13.43 -11.93
N LEU A 31 -0.61 -13.02 -10.66
CA LEU A 31 0.02 -11.81 -10.13
C LEU A 31 1.34 -12.15 -9.41
N HIS A 32 2.38 -11.40 -9.71
CA HIS A 32 3.70 -11.61 -9.13
C HIS A 32 4.44 -10.30 -8.94
N ARG A 33 5.52 -10.38 -8.15
CA ARG A 33 6.42 -9.24 -7.92
C ARG A 33 6.95 -8.66 -9.23
N GLY A 34 7.15 -7.35 -9.23
CA GLY A 34 7.70 -6.59 -10.35
C GLY A 34 6.94 -5.29 -10.59
N LEU A 35 7.33 -4.60 -11.65
CA LEU A 35 6.74 -3.34 -12.09
C LEU A 35 5.55 -3.62 -13.01
N TRP A 36 4.43 -2.98 -12.70
CA TRP A 36 3.18 -3.06 -13.44
C TRP A 36 2.73 -1.67 -13.84
N ASP A 37 2.26 -1.53 -15.07
CA ASP A 37 1.60 -0.35 -15.60
C ASP A 37 0.08 -0.50 -15.45
N VAL A 38 -0.54 0.56 -14.92
CA VAL A 38 -1.96 0.63 -14.58
C VAL A 38 -2.60 1.72 -15.43
N GLY A 39 -3.28 1.30 -16.49
CA GLY A 39 -4.05 2.14 -17.40
C GLY A 39 -3.22 3.17 -18.17
N GLY A 40 -1.88 3.05 -18.21
CA GLY A 40 -1.00 4.12 -18.68
C GLY A 40 -1.01 5.38 -17.79
N ILE A 41 -1.61 5.30 -16.60
CA ILE A 41 -1.76 6.40 -15.65
C ILE A 41 -0.63 6.37 -14.63
N GLN A 42 -0.33 5.17 -14.09
CA GLN A 42 0.68 4.99 -13.08
C GLN A 42 1.41 3.65 -13.21
N GLN A 43 2.60 3.61 -12.65
CA GLN A 43 3.38 2.40 -12.49
C GLN A 43 3.58 2.09 -11.02
N ILE A 44 3.21 0.86 -10.63
CA ILE A 44 3.39 0.37 -9.26
C ILE A 44 4.35 -0.82 -9.24
N CYS A 45 5.14 -0.91 -8.18
CA CYS A 45 5.99 -2.05 -7.90
C CYS A 45 5.31 -2.96 -6.88
N LEU A 46 5.07 -4.22 -7.25
CA LEU A 46 4.67 -5.27 -6.32
C LEU A 46 5.92 -5.95 -5.73
N VAL A 47 6.02 -5.99 -4.41
CA VAL A 47 7.16 -6.54 -3.66
C VAL A 47 6.80 -7.91 -3.08
N SER A 48 7.80 -8.76 -2.86
CA SER A 48 7.61 -10.15 -2.42
C SER A 48 7.00 -10.32 -1.03
N ASP A 49 7.01 -9.28 -0.21
CA ASP A 49 6.41 -9.28 1.14
C ASP A 49 4.90 -8.97 1.11
N GLY A 50 4.31 -8.82 -0.08
CA GLY A 50 2.89 -8.47 -0.23
C GLY A 50 2.63 -6.97 -0.18
N THR A 51 3.66 -6.13 -0.17
CA THR A 51 3.50 -4.67 -0.27
C THR A 51 3.65 -4.18 -1.70
N TRP A 52 3.16 -2.97 -1.96
CA TRP A 52 3.45 -2.24 -3.18
C TRP A 52 3.76 -0.77 -2.91
N TYR A 53 4.48 -0.14 -3.84
CA TYR A 53 4.72 1.31 -3.86
C TYR A 53 4.60 1.84 -5.29
N SER A 54 4.21 3.10 -5.43
CA SER A 54 4.20 3.76 -6.72
C SER A 54 5.59 4.25 -7.10
N THR A 55 5.93 4.05 -8.38
CA THR A 55 7.11 4.63 -9.02
C THR A 55 6.77 5.90 -9.78
N THR A 56 5.47 6.22 -9.92
CA THR A 56 4.96 7.43 -10.57
C THR A 56 4.58 8.51 -9.57
N PHE A 57 3.89 8.16 -8.48
CA PHE A 57 3.35 9.12 -7.51
C PHE A 57 3.95 8.93 -6.12
N SER A 58 4.51 9.99 -5.56
CA SER A 58 5.17 9.93 -4.25
C SER A 58 4.19 9.65 -3.12
N GLY A 59 4.56 8.74 -2.21
CA GLY A 59 3.78 8.42 -1.01
C GLY A 59 2.58 7.49 -1.24
N TRP A 60 2.41 6.98 -2.46
CA TRP A 60 1.37 6.00 -2.76
C TRP A 60 1.92 4.59 -2.50
N SER A 61 1.22 3.82 -1.69
CA SER A 61 1.65 2.49 -1.29
C SER A 61 0.51 1.69 -0.65
N GLY A 62 0.72 0.39 -0.52
CA GLY A 62 -0.24 -0.47 0.16
C GLY A 62 0.16 -1.93 0.12
N ALA A 63 -0.84 -2.80 0.02
CA ALA A 63 -0.67 -4.25 0.01
C ALA A 63 -1.38 -4.90 -1.18
N TRP A 64 -0.93 -6.11 -1.51
CA TRP A 64 -1.51 -6.93 -2.57
C TRP A 64 -1.54 -8.39 -2.15
N GLY A 65 -2.46 -9.16 -2.73
CA GLY A 65 -2.62 -10.56 -2.39
C GLY A 65 -3.71 -11.25 -3.19
N PRO A 66 -4.04 -12.51 -2.83
CA PRO A 66 -5.20 -13.19 -3.38
C PRO A 66 -6.47 -12.43 -2.99
N GLY A 67 -7.41 -12.32 -3.91
CA GLY A 67 -8.74 -11.81 -3.58
C GLY A 67 -9.59 -12.91 -2.94
N THR A 68 -10.82 -12.53 -2.57
CA THR A 68 -11.72 -13.35 -1.75
C THR A 68 -12.58 -14.31 -2.57
N THR A 69 -12.74 -14.03 -3.86
CA THR A 69 -13.59 -14.81 -4.78
C THR A 69 -12.77 -15.35 -5.95
N ARG A 70 -13.38 -16.22 -6.77
CA ARG A 70 -12.72 -16.76 -7.97
C ARG A 70 -12.73 -15.75 -9.12
N GLU A 71 -13.76 -14.92 -9.13
CA GLU A 71 -14.00 -13.81 -10.02
C GLU A 71 -12.99 -12.70 -9.71
N ASP A 72 -12.71 -12.45 -8.43
CA ASP A 72 -11.78 -11.42 -7.94
C ASP A 72 -10.47 -12.08 -7.52
N ARG A 73 -9.71 -12.58 -8.49
CA ARG A 73 -8.56 -13.45 -8.20
C ARG A 73 -7.47 -12.78 -7.38
N PHE A 74 -7.27 -11.48 -7.59
CA PHE A 74 -6.27 -10.70 -6.87
C PHE A 74 -6.83 -9.37 -6.43
N LEU A 75 -6.32 -8.89 -5.30
CA LEU A 75 -6.62 -7.58 -4.75
C LEU A 75 -5.30 -6.81 -4.60
N VAL A 76 -5.30 -5.57 -5.05
CA VAL A 76 -4.28 -4.57 -4.73
C VAL A 76 -5.01 -3.43 -4.03
N TYR A 77 -4.56 -3.01 -2.87
CA TYR A 77 -5.22 -1.96 -2.10
C TYR A 77 -4.21 -1.10 -1.36
N GLY A 78 -4.53 0.15 -1.09
CA GLY A 78 -3.61 1.04 -0.41
C GLY A 78 -4.11 2.47 -0.34
N ASN A 79 -3.17 3.38 -0.15
CA ASN A 79 -3.45 4.80 -0.06
C ASN A 79 -2.82 5.55 -1.23
N TYR A 80 -3.51 6.59 -1.68
CA TYR A 80 -2.98 7.59 -2.59
C TYR A 80 -2.73 8.91 -1.86
N ALA A 81 -2.01 9.81 -2.53
CA ALA A 81 -1.65 11.16 -2.08
C ALA A 81 -1.15 11.22 -0.63
N ALA A 82 -0.29 10.28 -0.23
CA ALA A 82 0.27 10.16 1.12
C ALA A 82 -0.80 10.00 2.23
N GLY A 83 -1.90 9.31 1.93
CA GLY A 83 -2.97 9.03 2.89
C GLY A 83 -4.14 10.00 2.83
N ALA A 84 -4.29 10.78 1.76
CA ALA A 84 -5.46 11.64 1.58
C ALA A 84 -6.69 10.88 1.05
N GLY A 85 -6.51 9.63 0.65
CA GLY A 85 -7.57 8.70 0.31
C GLY A 85 -7.03 7.32 -0.02
N ASN A 86 -7.95 6.43 -0.37
CA ASN A 86 -7.72 5.00 -0.48
C ASN A 86 -8.06 4.51 -1.89
N ASP A 87 -7.28 3.53 -2.35
CA ASP A 87 -7.48 2.83 -3.62
C ASP A 87 -7.65 1.33 -3.39
N SER A 88 -8.50 0.69 -4.20
CA SER A 88 -8.38 -0.73 -4.49
C SER A 88 -8.53 -1.02 -5.96
N MET A 89 -7.82 -2.05 -6.39
CA MET A 89 -7.92 -2.67 -7.69
C MET A 89 -8.21 -4.15 -7.52
N VAL A 90 -9.27 -4.61 -8.16
CA VAL A 90 -9.66 -6.01 -8.21
C VAL A 90 -9.33 -6.57 -9.58
N LEU A 91 -8.60 -7.68 -9.62
CA LEU A 91 -8.12 -8.29 -10.85
C LEU A 91 -8.79 -9.64 -11.05
N GLY A 92 -9.79 -9.68 -11.92
CA GLY A 92 -10.52 -10.90 -12.26
C GLY A 92 -10.24 -11.49 -13.64
N GLY A 93 -9.96 -10.62 -14.61
CA GLY A 93 -9.71 -10.97 -16.01
C GLY A 93 -8.22 -11.10 -16.38
N GLN A 94 -7.95 -11.43 -17.64
CA GLN A 94 -6.59 -11.33 -18.17
C GLN A 94 -6.23 -9.86 -18.35
N ASN A 95 -5.27 -9.37 -17.54
CA ASN A 95 -4.63 -8.06 -17.69
C ASN A 95 -5.58 -6.86 -17.56
N LYS A 96 -6.65 -6.98 -16.76
CA LYS A 96 -7.55 -5.87 -16.45
C LYS A 96 -7.85 -5.79 -14.96
N ALA A 97 -8.13 -4.58 -14.49
CA ALA A 97 -8.46 -4.30 -13.11
C ALA A 97 -9.63 -3.34 -13.01
N ASP A 98 -10.52 -3.58 -12.06
CA ASP A 98 -11.54 -2.61 -11.66
C ASP A 98 -10.96 -1.79 -10.52
N TRP A 99 -10.83 -0.47 -10.73
CA TRP A 99 -10.20 0.45 -9.78
C TRP A 99 -11.25 1.33 -9.13
N THR A 100 -11.36 1.23 -7.80
CA THR A 100 -12.21 2.09 -6.97
C THR A 100 -11.36 3.00 -6.09
N GLU A 101 -11.75 4.27 -6.00
CA GLU A 101 -11.18 5.26 -5.08
C GLU A 101 -12.24 5.71 -4.06
N TRP A 102 -11.84 5.87 -2.80
CA TRP A 102 -12.70 6.43 -1.74
C TRP A 102 -11.91 7.30 -0.77
N ARG A 103 -12.64 8.14 -0.04
CA ARG A 103 -12.10 8.98 1.03
C ARG A 103 -12.08 8.23 2.36
N ASP A 104 -11.39 8.79 3.35
CA ASP A 104 -11.28 8.19 4.69
C ASP A 104 -12.62 8.09 5.44
N ASP A 105 -13.62 8.89 5.07
CA ASP A 105 -14.99 8.80 5.57
C ASP A 105 -15.83 7.72 4.85
N LEU A 106 -15.18 6.89 4.03
CA LEU A 106 -15.77 5.85 3.19
C LEU A 106 -16.69 6.40 2.08
N SER A 107 -16.69 7.72 1.83
CA SER A 107 -17.42 8.27 0.70
C SER A 107 -16.72 7.93 -0.61
N PHE A 108 -17.53 7.54 -1.60
CA PHE A 108 -17.09 7.23 -2.94
C PHE A 108 -16.44 8.46 -3.61
N GLN A 109 -15.35 8.22 -4.33
CA GLN A 109 -14.70 9.24 -5.15
C GLN A 109 -14.77 8.91 -6.64
N ASN A 110 -14.29 7.73 -7.03
CA ASN A 110 -14.18 7.38 -8.44
C ASN A 110 -14.23 5.86 -8.66
N PHE A 111 -14.65 5.45 -9.85
CA PHE A 111 -14.61 4.06 -10.32
C PHE A 111 -14.16 4.04 -11.78
N LEU A 112 -13.13 3.26 -12.07
CA LEU A 112 -12.63 2.99 -13.41
C LEU A 112 -12.76 1.48 -13.66
N ASP A 113 -13.60 1.14 -14.64
CA ASP A 113 -13.84 -0.22 -15.07
C ASP A 113 -12.74 -0.68 -16.06
N ASP A 114 -12.35 -1.94 -16.01
CA ASP A 114 -11.55 -2.58 -17.07
C ASP A 114 -10.18 -1.90 -17.34
N VAL A 115 -9.58 -1.27 -16.33
CA VAL A 115 -8.28 -0.58 -16.43
C VAL A 115 -7.20 -1.57 -16.85
N GLN A 116 -6.46 -1.21 -17.91
CA GLN A 116 -5.40 -2.07 -18.43
C GLN A 116 -4.32 -2.33 -17.38
N TRP A 117 -3.99 -3.60 -17.14
CA TRP A 117 -3.00 -4.02 -16.15
C TRP A 117 -1.87 -4.78 -16.85
N THR A 118 -0.74 -4.12 -17.06
CA THR A 118 0.33 -4.63 -17.92
C THR A 118 1.62 -4.87 -17.15
N PHE A 119 2.16 -6.08 -17.23
CA PHE A 119 3.47 -6.35 -16.67
C PHE A 119 4.55 -5.66 -17.49
N VAL A 120 5.37 -4.84 -16.84
CA VAL A 120 6.46 -4.10 -17.50
C VAL A 120 7.77 -4.86 -17.36
N GLN A 121 8.20 -5.12 -16.13
CA GLN A 121 9.49 -5.76 -15.87
C GLN A 121 9.58 -6.35 -14.46
N LYS A 122 10.49 -7.32 -14.30
CA LYS A 122 10.64 -8.06 -13.03
C LYS A 122 11.27 -7.22 -11.91
N ARG A 123 12.12 -6.26 -12.27
CA ARG A 123 12.85 -5.41 -11.31
C ARG A 123 12.10 -4.10 -11.13
N CYS A 124 11.99 -3.64 -9.91
CA CYS A 124 11.46 -2.32 -9.64
C CYS A 124 12.58 -1.28 -9.59
N GLY A 125 12.26 -0.06 -10.01
CA GLY A 125 13.05 1.13 -9.69
C GLY A 125 12.76 1.60 -8.26
N PRO A 126 13.45 2.64 -7.78
CA PRO A 126 13.11 3.25 -6.49
C PRO A 126 11.68 3.82 -6.50
N PRO A 127 11.04 3.98 -5.32
CA PRO A 127 9.77 4.69 -5.22
C PRO A 127 9.86 6.11 -5.76
N ALA A 128 8.73 6.66 -6.21
CA ALA A 128 8.65 8.07 -6.53
C ALA A 128 9.01 8.91 -5.30
N ILE A 129 9.90 9.88 -5.47
CA ILE A 129 10.32 10.81 -4.41
C ILE A 129 9.59 12.13 -4.62
N GLN A 130 9.01 12.67 -3.56
CA GLN A 130 8.48 14.03 -3.60
C GLN A 130 9.62 14.99 -3.91
N SER A 131 9.52 15.72 -5.02
CA SER A 131 10.43 16.82 -5.28
C SER A 131 10.33 17.77 -4.09
N ARG A 132 11.41 17.89 -3.30
CA ARG A 132 11.50 18.97 -2.31
C ARG A 132 11.40 20.24 -3.15
N SER A 133 10.37 21.05 -2.95
CA SER A 133 10.33 22.38 -3.53
C SER A 133 11.47 23.20 -2.94
N GLY A 134 12.66 23.03 -3.50
CA GLY A 134 13.74 23.97 -3.35
C GLY A 134 13.32 25.20 -4.10
N HIS A 135 12.58 26.10 -3.45
CA HIS A 135 12.60 27.52 -3.80
C HIS A 135 14.06 27.99 -3.69
N LYS A 136 14.84 27.73 -4.73
CA LYS A 136 15.96 28.60 -5.07
C LYS A 136 15.31 29.78 -5.76
N ASN A 137 14.98 30.82 -4.99
CA ASN A 137 14.89 32.14 -5.58
C ASN A 137 16.26 32.44 -6.19
N PRO A 138 16.40 32.57 -7.52
CA PRO A 138 17.56 33.27 -8.04
C PRO A 138 17.36 34.73 -7.61
N ILE A 139 18.17 35.18 -6.65
CA ILE A 139 18.40 36.61 -6.46
C ILE A 139 19.08 37.07 -7.75
N GLN A 140 18.33 37.79 -8.58
CA GLN A 140 18.88 38.67 -9.61
C GLN A 140 18.75 40.11 -9.11
#